data_AF-A0A7W6NA45-F1
#
_entry.id   AF-A0A7W6NA45-F1
#
_cell.length_a   1.000
_cell.length_b   1.000
_cell.length_c   1.000
_cell.angle_alpha   90.00
_cell.angle_beta   90.00
_cell.angle_gamma   90.00
#
_symmetry.space_group_name_H-M   'P 1'
#
loop_
_entity.id
_entity.type
_entity.pdbx_description
1 polymer ?
#
loop_
_entity_poly.entity_id
_entity_poly.type
_entity_poly.pdbx_seq_one_letter_code
_entity_poly.pdbx_strand_id
1 'polypeptide(L)'
;MPIFGLEETMRAGAGVLHGDMSDAQATAPDNADEFAQHVIETICHASVTPAVGRRAFERCMRALGDGATARIGFRHPGKAEAIDMIWHERERLFSEYVASPDKLRFLATLPWVGPVTKHSLARRLGVFTERGRRAVA
;
A
#
# COMPACT_ATOMS: atom_id res chain seq x y z
N MET A 1 10.11 19.89 -20.81
CA MET A 1 9.02 19.59 -19.85
C MET A 1 7.70 19.96 -20.50
N PRO A 2 6.72 19.04 -20.60
CA PRO A 2 5.33 19.42 -20.78
C PRO A 2 4.51 19.19 -19.51
N ILE A 3 3.57 20.10 -19.33
CA ILE A 3 2.61 20.25 -18.24
C ILE A 3 1.53 19.18 -18.43
N PHE A 4 1.31 18.32 -17.43
CA PHE A 4 0.22 17.35 -17.43
C PHE A 4 -1.09 18.03 -17.02
N GLY A 5 -2.04 18.04 -17.97
CA GLY A 5 -3.40 18.52 -17.79
C GLY A 5 -4.13 17.75 -16.69
N LEU A 6 -4.69 18.50 -15.75
CA LEU A 6 -5.44 18.02 -14.61
C LEU A 6 -6.94 18.09 -14.96
N GLU A 7 -7.43 17.19 -15.79
CA GLU A 7 -8.87 16.92 -15.91
C GLU A 7 -9.05 15.42 -16.18
N GLU A 8 -9.69 14.69 -15.25
CA GLU A 8 -10.77 13.75 -15.58
C GLU A 8 -11.40 13.16 -14.30
N THR A 9 -12.53 13.76 -13.94
CA THR A 9 -13.76 13.15 -13.37
C THR A 9 -13.80 12.43 -12.02
N MET A 10 -14.54 13.07 -11.11
CA MET A 10 -15.47 12.47 -10.14
C MET A 10 -16.14 11.16 -10.62
N ARG A 11 -15.97 10.09 -9.83
CA ARG A 11 -17.07 9.20 -9.41
C ARG A 11 -16.61 8.30 -8.26
N ALA A 12 -16.83 8.75 -7.03
CA ALA A 12 -16.80 7.88 -5.87
C ALA A 12 -18.21 7.89 -5.25
N GLY A 13 -19.04 6.99 -5.76
CA GLY A 13 -20.34 6.70 -5.18
C GLY A 13 -20.14 6.07 -3.80
N ALA A 14 -20.80 6.66 -2.80
CA ALA A 14 -21.02 6.04 -1.51
C ALA A 14 -21.81 4.74 -1.70
N GLY A 15 -21.35 3.65 -1.07
CA GLY A 15 -22.05 2.37 -1.17
C GLY A 15 -21.34 1.23 -0.46
N VAL A 16 -21.68 1.08 0.82
CA VAL A 16 -21.72 -0.18 1.58
C VAL A 16 -20.38 -0.74 2.09
N LEU A 17 -20.23 -0.57 3.40
CA LEU A 17 -19.46 -1.40 4.31
C LEU A 17 -19.76 -2.88 4.05
N HIS A 18 -18.78 -3.63 3.56
CA HIS A 18 -18.79 -5.08 3.68
C HIS A 18 -17.51 -5.51 4.39
N GLY A 19 -17.68 -5.75 5.70
CA GLY A 19 -16.69 -6.40 6.53
C GLY A 19 -16.49 -7.84 6.06
N ASP A 20 -15.25 -8.18 5.79
CA ASP A 20 -14.54 -9.30 6.40
C ASP A 20 -13.07 -9.15 5.99
N MET A 21 -12.42 -8.08 6.48
CA MET A 21 -10.95 -8.05 6.44
C MET A 21 -10.53 -8.97 7.55
N SER A 22 -10.20 -10.22 7.20
CA SER A 22 -9.58 -11.18 8.10
C SER A 22 -8.65 -10.45 9.07
N ASP A 23 -8.84 -10.74 10.34
CA ASP A 23 -8.06 -10.33 11.50
C ASP A 23 -6.62 -10.91 11.40
N ALA A 24 -5.96 -10.70 10.26
CA ALA A 24 -4.54 -10.85 10.12
C ALA A 24 -3.95 -9.85 11.10
N GLN A 25 -3.45 -10.38 12.23
CA GLN A 25 -2.85 -9.61 13.31
C GLN A 25 -2.02 -8.49 12.70
N ALA A 26 -2.47 -7.25 12.94
CA ALA A 26 -1.80 -6.04 12.52
C ALA A 26 -0.46 -5.94 13.27
N THR A 27 0.56 -6.53 12.68
CA THR A 27 1.91 -6.63 13.21
C THR A 27 2.81 -5.67 12.44
N ALA A 28 3.74 -5.03 13.14
CA ALA A 28 4.75 -4.23 12.48
C ALA A 28 5.56 -5.14 11.53
N PRO A 29 5.87 -4.70 10.30
CA PRO A 29 6.67 -5.50 9.38
C PRO A 29 8.07 -5.74 9.94
N ASP A 30 8.55 -6.98 9.86
CA ASP A 30 9.88 -7.36 10.39
C ASP A 30 11.01 -6.95 9.44
N ASN A 31 10.72 -6.83 8.14
CA ASN A 31 11.69 -6.53 7.10
C ASN A 31 11.12 -5.68 5.95
N ALA A 32 12.02 -5.21 5.07
CA ALA A 32 11.69 -4.35 3.95
C ALA A 32 10.74 -5.02 2.93
N ASP A 33 10.85 -6.34 2.78
CA ASP A 33 10.02 -7.12 1.86
C ASP A 33 8.57 -7.16 2.34
N GLU A 34 8.34 -7.50 3.61
CA GLU A 34 7.01 -7.46 4.24
C GLU A 34 6.39 -6.06 4.20
N PHE A 35 7.20 -5.03 4.48
CA PHE A 35 6.74 -3.65 4.36
C PHE A 35 6.25 -3.36 2.94
N ALA A 36 7.07 -3.64 1.92
CA ALA A 36 6.69 -3.42 0.52
C ALA A 36 5.44 -4.24 0.12
N GLN A 37 5.35 -5.49 0.56
CA GLN A 37 4.20 -6.35 0.32
C GLN A 37 2.91 -5.71 0.87
N HIS A 38 2.91 -5.19 2.11
CA HIS A 38 1.76 -4.50 2.68
C HIS A 38 1.37 -3.23 1.93
N VAL A 39 2.35 -2.44 1.46
CA VAL A 39 2.09 -1.25 0.64
C VAL A 39 1.44 -1.66 -0.68
N ILE A 40 2.02 -2.63 -1.38
CA ILE A 40 1.56 -3.10 -2.69
C ILE A 40 0.18 -3.73 -2.57
N GLU A 41 -0.06 -4.56 -1.56
CA GLU A 41 -1.38 -5.14 -1.28
C GLU A 41 -2.43 -4.04 -1.07
N THR A 42 -2.08 -2.99 -0.33
CA THR A 42 -2.99 -1.86 -0.11
C THR A 42 -3.31 -1.13 -1.42
N ILE A 43 -2.33 -0.92 -2.30
CA ILE A 43 -2.55 -0.34 -3.64
C ILE A 43 -3.42 -1.26 -4.51
N CYS A 44 -3.23 -2.58 -4.40
CA CYS A 44 -4.01 -3.57 -5.14
C CYS A 44 -5.47 -3.61 -4.72
N HIS A 45 -5.75 -3.44 -3.43
CA HIS A 45 -7.11 -3.38 -2.88
C HIS A 45 -7.78 -2.02 -3.05
N ALA A 46 -7.05 -0.99 -3.48
CA ALA A 46 -7.62 0.33 -3.68
C ALA A 46 -8.63 0.33 -4.85
N SER A 47 -9.88 0.68 -4.51
CA SER A 47 -11.00 0.88 -5.46
C SER A 47 -11.50 -0.38 -6.16
N VAL A 48 -11.23 -1.58 -5.60
CA VAL A 48 -11.71 -2.86 -6.13
C VAL A 48 -12.25 -3.75 -5.02
N THR A 49 -12.95 -4.83 -5.38
CA THR A 49 -13.41 -5.83 -4.41
C THR A 49 -12.21 -6.60 -3.82
N PRO A 50 -12.34 -7.16 -2.59
CA PRO A 50 -11.25 -7.90 -1.96
C PRO A 50 -10.71 -9.05 -2.83
N ALA A 51 -11.59 -9.78 -3.52
CA ALA A 51 -11.21 -10.88 -4.40
C ALA A 51 -10.38 -10.42 -5.61
N VAL A 52 -10.73 -9.26 -6.20
CA VAL A 52 -9.98 -8.69 -7.33
C VAL A 52 -8.63 -8.15 -6.85
N GLY A 53 -8.60 -7.45 -5.72
CA GLY A 53 -7.37 -6.93 -5.11
C GLY A 53 -6.37 -8.04 -4.80
N ARG A 54 -6.84 -9.13 -4.17
CA ARG A 54 -6.01 -10.29 -3.85
C ARG A 54 -5.40 -10.94 -5.09
N ARG A 55 -6.20 -11.17 -6.13
CA ARG A 55 -5.71 -11.73 -7.40
C ARG A 55 -4.69 -10.83 -8.08
N ALA A 56 -4.88 -9.51 -8.01
CA ALA A 56 -3.91 -8.55 -8.56
C ALA A 56 -2.60 -8.58 -7.76
N PHE A 57 -2.69 -8.62 -6.43
CA PHE A 57 -1.54 -8.73 -5.54
C PHE A 57 -0.72 -10.00 -5.81
N GLU A 58 -1.36 -11.18 -5.82
CA GLU A 58 -0.69 -12.47 -6.08
C GLU A 58 0.04 -12.47 -7.43
N ARG A 59 -0.55 -11.88 -8.47
CA ARG A 59 0.09 -11.74 -9.79
C ARG A 59 1.29 -10.81 -9.76
N CYS A 60 1.21 -9.71 -9.02
CA CYS A 60 2.33 -8.78 -8.88
C CYS A 60 3.48 -9.41 -8.10
N MET A 61 3.21 -10.10 -6.99
CA MET A 61 4.25 -10.76 -6.20
C MET A 61 4.98 -11.81 -7.02
N ARG A 62 4.25 -12.58 -7.84
CA ARG A 62 4.87 -13.55 -8.76
C ARG A 62 5.77 -12.86 -9.79
N ALA A 63 5.26 -11.83 -10.46
CA ALA A 63 6.05 -11.11 -11.47
C ALA A 63 7.31 -10.46 -10.87
N LEU A 64 7.18 -9.80 -9.72
CA LEU A 64 8.28 -9.14 -9.03
C LEU A 64 9.32 -10.14 -8.49
N GLY A 65 8.86 -11.30 -8.00
CA GLY A 65 9.74 -12.40 -7.57
C GLY A 65 10.56 -12.98 -8.73
N ASP A 66 10.00 -12.99 -9.94
CA ASP A 66 10.70 -13.38 -11.17
C ASP A 66 11.60 -12.25 -11.74
N GLY A 67 11.68 -11.09 -11.08
CA GLY A 67 12.41 -9.91 -11.55
C GLY A 67 11.73 -9.16 -12.70
N ALA A 68 10.46 -9.45 -12.96
CA ALA A 68 9.64 -8.78 -13.97
C ALA A 68 8.84 -7.60 -13.39
N THR A 69 8.22 -6.82 -14.27
CA THR A 69 7.38 -5.66 -13.90
C THR A 69 5.97 -6.07 -13.44
N ALA A 70 5.44 -5.34 -12.47
CA ALA A 70 4.06 -5.42 -12.02
C ALA A 70 3.02 -5.08 -13.11
N ARG A 71 3.44 -4.54 -14.27
CA ARG A 71 2.56 -4.36 -15.45
C ARG A 71 1.89 -5.65 -15.92
N ILE A 72 2.51 -6.81 -15.65
CA ILE A 72 1.90 -8.11 -15.96
C ILE A 72 0.62 -8.34 -15.13
N GLY A 73 0.55 -7.76 -13.92
CA GLY A 73 -0.60 -7.85 -13.01
C GLY A 73 -1.65 -6.75 -13.18
N PHE A 74 -1.32 -5.62 -13.83
CA PHE A 74 -2.17 -4.42 -13.88
C PHE A 74 -2.38 -3.87 -15.29
N ARG A 75 -3.64 -3.49 -15.59
CA ARG A 75 -3.98 -2.70 -16.79
C ARG A 75 -3.61 -1.22 -16.68
N HIS A 76 -3.43 -0.69 -15.46
CA HIS A 76 -3.13 0.72 -15.23
C HIS A 76 -1.62 0.95 -15.12
N PRO A 77 -0.98 1.64 -16.08
CA PRO A 77 0.47 1.79 -16.12
C PRO A 77 1.02 2.56 -14.91
N GLY A 78 0.31 3.58 -14.44
CA GLY A 78 0.76 4.38 -13.28
C GLY A 78 0.75 3.61 -11.95
N LYS A 79 -0.20 2.67 -11.76
CA LYS A 79 -0.20 1.79 -10.57
C LYS A 79 0.95 0.79 -10.65
N ALA A 80 1.20 0.23 -11.84
CA ALA A 80 2.30 -0.72 -12.03
C ALA A 80 3.66 -0.06 -11.77
N GLU A 81 3.89 1.15 -12.30
CA GLU A 81 5.12 1.91 -12.06
C GLU A 81 5.35 2.21 -10.58
N ALA A 82 4.29 2.59 -9.86
CA ALA A 82 4.38 2.80 -8.42
C ALA A 82 4.75 1.52 -7.66
N ILE A 83 4.17 0.38 -8.03
CA ILE A 83 4.47 -0.92 -7.44
C ILE A 83 5.92 -1.32 -7.73
N ASP A 84 6.39 -1.15 -8.97
CA ASP A 84 7.76 -1.44 -9.36
C ASP A 84 8.75 -0.58 -8.56
N MET A 85 8.48 0.72 -8.40
CA MET A 85 9.31 1.62 -7.59
C MET A 85 9.32 1.22 -6.12
N ILE A 86 8.16 0.93 -5.52
CA ILE A 86 8.07 0.48 -4.12
C ILE A 86 8.88 -0.79 -3.91
N TRP A 87 8.78 -1.75 -4.84
CA TRP A 87 9.53 -2.99 -4.77
C TRP A 87 11.04 -2.78 -4.91
N HIS A 88 11.45 -1.96 -5.87
CA HIS A 88 12.85 -1.67 -6.12
C HIS A 88 13.50 -0.91 -4.95
N GLU A 89 12.80 0.06 -4.37
CA GLU A 89 13.30 0.93 -3.31
C GLU A 89 12.92 0.45 -1.90
N ARG A 90 12.40 -0.78 -1.75
CA ARG A 90 11.84 -1.29 -0.49
C ARG A 90 12.75 -1.12 0.73
N GLU A 91 14.05 -1.34 0.58
CA GLU A 91 15.05 -1.17 1.65
C GLU A 91 15.12 0.29 2.12
N ARG A 92 15.21 1.23 1.17
CA ARG A 92 15.24 2.67 1.46
C ARG A 92 13.94 3.11 2.13
N LEU A 93 12.80 2.73 1.55
CA LEU A 93 11.48 3.10 2.05
C LEU A 93 11.23 2.51 3.44
N PHE A 94 11.66 1.28 3.71
CA PHE A 94 11.52 0.66 5.01
C PHE A 94 12.43 1.33 6.05
N SER A 95 13.67 1.65 5.70
CA SER A 95 14.56 2.40 6.59
C SER A 95 13.99 3.77 6.96
N GLU A 96 13.44 4.52 5.98
CA GLU A 96 12.77 5.79 6.21
C GLU A 96 11.50 5.63 7.04
N TYR A 97 10.71 4.59 6.77
CA TYR A 97 9.54 4.24 7.57
C TYR A 97 9.94 4.03 9.03
N VAL A 98 10.94 3.19 9.32
CA VAL A 98 11.42 2.88 10.68
C VAL A 98 11.96 4.13 11.38
N ALA A 99 12.74 4.96 10.67
CA ALA A 99 13.30 6.19 11.22
C ALA A 99 12.27 7.30 11.45
N SER A 100 11.14 7.29 10.73
CA SER A 100 10.14 8.37 10.84
C SER A 100 9.46 8.39 12.22
N PRO A 101 9.42 9.54 12.91
CA PRO A 101 8.65 9.69 14.14
C PRO A 101 7.14 9.77 13.90
N ASP A 102 6.72 10.17 12.69
CA ASP A 102 5.32 10.23 12.27
C ASP A 102 5.11 9.27 11.09
N LYS A 103 4.73 8.03 11.42
CA LYS A 103 4.48 6.97 10.44
C LYS A 103 3.37 7.38 9.48
N LEU A 104 2.27 7.98 9.96
CA LEU A 104 1.14 8.35 9.10
C LEU A 104 1.51 9.42 8.08
N ARG A 105 2.32 10.38 8.47
CA ARG A 105 2.86 11.39 7.56
C ARG A 105 3.76 10.76 6.50
N PHE A 106 4.66 9.86 6.90
CA PHE A 106 5.50 9.13 5.95
C PHE A 106 4.68 8.28 4.97
N LEU A 107 3.70 7.52 5.44
CA LEU A 107 2.85 6.72 4.55
C LEU A 107 2.12 7.57 3.50
N ALA A 108 1.80 8.83 3.82
CA ALA A 108 1.17 9.76 2.89
C ALA A 108 2.11 10.30 1.81
N THR A 109 3.44 10.08 1.91
CA THR A 109 4.41 10.45 0.86
C THR A 109 4.62 9.34 -0.16
N LEU A 110 4.13 8.12 0.12
CA LEU A 110 4.28 6.99 -0.79
C LEU A 110 3.42 7.20 -2.05
N PRO A 111 3.91 6.77 -3.23
CA PRO A 111 3.19 6.92 -4.48
C PRO A 111 1.85 6.16 -4.41
N TRP A 112 0.79 6.77 -4.93
CA TRP A 112 -0.57 6.20 -4.93
C TRP A 112 -1.20 5.93 -3.56
N VAL A 113 -0.55 6.39 -2.47
CA VAL A 113 -1.12 6.31 -1.11
C VAL A 113 -1.82 7.62 -0.77
N GLY A 114 -3.11 7.69 -1.11
CA GLY A 114 -3.96 8.83 -0.80
C GLY A 114 -4.47 8.88 0.66
N PRO A 115 -5.29 9.88 1.02
CA PRO A 115 -5.78 10.11 2.38
C PRO A 115 -6.53 8.92 3.00
N VAL A 116 -7.26 8.14 2.19
CA VAL A 116 -7.98 6.93 2.65
C VAL A 116 -7.04 5.73 2.70
N THR A 117 -6.21 5.57 1.67
CA THR A 117 -5.26 4.46 1.51
C THR A 117 -4.25 4.43 2.66
N LYS A 118 -3.74 5.58 3.11
CA LYS A 118 -2.78 5.67 4.22
C LYS A 118 -3.33 5.06 5.52
N HIS A 119 -4.62 5.24 5.81
CA HIS A 119 -5.23 4.71 7.02
C HIS A 119 -5.41 3.20 6.94
N SER A 120 -5.73 2.68 5.75
CA SER A 120 -5.80 1.22 5.53
C SER A 120 -4.43 0.57 5.64
N LEU A 121 -3.40 1.21 5.08
CA LEU A 121 -2.01 0.76 5.21
C LEU A 121 -1.52 0.82 6.66
N ALA A 122 -1.79 1.92 7.37
CA ALA A 122 -1.42 2.08 8.77
C ALA A 122 -2.06 1.02 9.69
N ARG A 123 -3.31 0.61 9.39
CA ARG A 123 -3.94 -0.53 10.08
C ARG A 123 -3.20 -1.83 9.82
N ARG A 124 -2.86 -2.13 8.58
CA ARG A 124 -2.12 -3.35 8.22
C ARG A 124 -0.74 -3.41 8.87
N LEU A 125 -0.06 -2.27 8.95
CA LEU A 125 1.27 -2.14 9.55
C LEU A 125 1.27 -2.05 11.09
N GLY A 126 0.13 -2.21 11.78
CA GLY A 126 0.08 -2.15 13.24
C GLY A 126 0.33 -0.77 13.85
N VAL A 127 0.34 0.32 13.07
CA VAL A 127 0.63 1.68 13.57
C VAL A 127 -0.37 2.12 14.65
N PHE A 128 -1.61 1.64 14.58
CA PHE A 128 -2.63 1.93 15.58
C PHE A 128 -2.58 1.00 16.80
N THR A 129 -1.95 -0.18 16.70
CA THR A 129 -1.84 -1.15 17.80
C THR A 129 -0.60 -0.88 18.67
N GLU A 130 0.49 -0.37 18.10
CA GLU A 130 1.69 0.04 18.87
C GLU A 130 1.42 1.18 19.87
N ARG A 131 0.46 2.07 19.58
CA ARG A 131 0.16 3.22 20.46
C ARG A 131 -0.42 2.80 21.82
N GLY A 132 -0.91 1.57 21.96
CA GLY A 132 -1.40 1.00 23.21
C GLY A 132 -0.32 0.36 24.10
N ARG A 133 0.86 0.01 23.57
CA ARG A 133 1.92 -0.66 24.35
C ARG A 133 2.90 0.28 25.05
N ARG A 134 2.92 1.56 24.67
CA ARG A 134 3.89 2.56 25.19
C ARG A 134 3.40 3.39 26.38
N ALA A 135 2.22 3.09 26.93
CA ALA A 135 1.60 3.83 28.04
C ALA A 135 1.68 3.10 29.40
N VAL A 136 2.48 2.05 29.52
CA VAL A 136 2.73 1.35 30.80
C VAL A 136 4.24 1.19 30.97
N ALA A 137 4.90 2.25 31.43
CA ALA A 137 6.24 2.22 32.01
C ALA A 137 6.38 3.43 32.96
#